data_AF-A0AAD0SBX2-F1
#
_entry.id   AF-A0AAD0SBX2-F1
#
_cell.length_a   1.000
_cell.length_b   1.000
_cell.length_c   1.000
_cell.angle_alpha   90.00
_cell.angle_beta   90.00
_cell.angle_gamma   90.00
#
_symmetry.space_group_name_H-M   'P 1'
#
loop_
_entity.id
_entity.type
_entity.pdbx_description
1 polymer ?
#
loop_
_entity_poly.entity_id
_entity_poly.type
_entity_poly.pdbx_seq_one_letter_code
_entity_poly.pdbx_strand_id
1 'polypeptide(L)'
;MSVSSIAVDFRKRASFASDDEVALFRKLADAIVNGSTAVFVDETHGATKCNVRFDLTDGTQTRCEIADLLIIARSDRPPFLRATFWQAKKVKVSNWVAHGTQDRHIDFPAQFNQWDLLSRRPTIQGVRPFDPPADLLESFQSASIGSFGVFYERNAQIEVAHSVAEFLSCSNPKASAPTLLANAYLEPYRMHDEVVVRSELEPFLAALFDHQIGAALLDSTLQHQWLVNYAKAKAASGGQSQQLPADFFDGFNVNQVPDSMPDRDGLSLLFVDTRLS
;
A
#
# COMPACT_ATOMS: atom_id res chain seq x y z
N MET A 1 4.57 -21.05 0.46
CA MET A 1 3.61 -21.49 1.50
C MET A 1 2.22 -21.10 1.02
N SER A 2 1.12 -21.74 1.43
CA SER A 2 -0.21 -21.36 0.92
C SER A 2 -0.66 -20.01 1.51
N VAL A 3 -1.52 -19.27 0.81
CA VAL A 3 -2.15 -18.04 1.34
C VAL A 3 -2.73 -18.24 2.75
N SER A 4 -3.42 -19.36 2.98
CA SER A 4 -3.99 -19.66 4.30
C SER A 4 -2.93 -19.84 5.39
N SER A 5 -1.74 -20.38 5.06
CA SER A 5 -0.66 -20.50 6.05
C SER A 5 -0.04 -19.16 6.45
N ILE A 6 0.08 -18.22 5.50
CA ILE A 6 0.50 -16.83 5.78
C ILE A 6 -0.53 -16.15 6.69
N ALA A 7 -1.83 -16.31 6.37
CA ALA A 7 -2.90 -15.74 7.18
C ALA A 7 -2.90 -16.30 8.62
N VAL A 8 -2.66 -17.61 8.78
CA VAL A 8 -2.54 -18.25 10.10
C VAL A 8 -1.32 -17.74 10.88
N ASP A 9 -0.15 -17.61 10.26
CA ASP A 9 1.04 -17.07 10.92
C ASP A 9 0.83 -15.62 11.37
N PHE A 10 0.25 -14.79 10.51
CA PHE A 10 -0.12 -13.42 10.87
C PHE A 10 -1.07 -13.38 12.07
N ARG A 11 -2.21 -14.08 11.99
CA ARG A 11 -3.23 -14.10 13.05
C ARG A 11 -2.70 -14.65 14.38
N LYS A 12 -1.69 -15.53 14.35
CA LYS A 12 -1.02 -16.06 15.55
C LYS A 12 -0.12 -15.02 16.23
N ARG A 13 0.53 -14.15 15.46
CA ARG A 13 1.50 -13.15 15.97
C ARG A 13 0.86 -11.81 16.29
N ALA A 14 -0.18 -11.45 15.54
CA ALA A 14 -0.90 -10.20 15.70
C ALA A 14 -1.83 -10.24 16.92
N SER A 15 -1.91 -9.10 17.60
CA SER A 15 -2.75 -8.88 18.77
C SER A 15 -3.49 -7.55 18.59
N PHE A 16 -4.77 -7.64 18.28
CA PHE A 16 -5.58 -6.44 18.05
C PHE A 16 -5.75 -5.59 19.31
N ALA A 17 -5.56 -6.15 20.50
CA ALA A 17 -5.61 -5.41 21.75
C ALA A 17 -4.38 -4.49 21.95
N SER A 18 -3.19 -4.94 21.55
CA SER A 18 -1.92 -4.27 21.87
C SER A 18 -1.21 -3.63 20.67
N ASP A 19 -1.42 -4.14 19.47
CA ASP A 19 -0.69 -3.68 18.28
C ASP A 19 -1.39 -2.45 17.67
N ASP A 20 -0.64 -1.39 17.36
CA ASP A 20 -1.15 -0.29 16.55
C ASP A 20 -1.16 -0.64 15.04
N GLU A 21 -1.58 0.29 14.18
CA GLU A 21 -1.60 0.11 12.72
C GLU A 21 -0.25 -0.38 12.17
N VAL A 22 0.84 0.24 12.62
CA VAL A 22 2.19 -0.03 12.14
C VAL A 22 2.67 -1.41 12.59
N ALA A 23 2.42 -1.76 13.85
CA ALA A 23 2.76 -3.07 14.40
C ALA A 23 1.96 -4.21 13.73
N LEU A 24 0.66 -4.00 13.48
CA LEU A 24 -0.16 -4.96 12.73
C LEU A 24 0.37 -5.15 11.31
N PHE A 25 0.70 -4.06 10.63
CA PHE A 25 1.29 -4.14 9.30
C PHE A 25 2.64 -4.86 9.28
N ARG A 26 3.58 -4.51 10.17
CA ARG A 26 4.89 -5.18 10.24
C ARG A 26 4.74 -6.69 10.44
N LYS A 27 3.84 -7.12 11.32
CA LYS A 27 3.55 -8.55 11.52
C LYS A 27 2.94 -9.21 10.28
N LEU A 28 2.11 -8.51 9.52
CA LEU A 28 1.60 -9.00 8.24
C LEU A 28 2.71 -9.14 7.20
N ALA A 29 3.58 -8.14 7.08
CA ALA A 29 4.74 -8.17 6.20
C ALA A 29 5.69 -9.32 6.59
N ASP A 30 5.99 -9.50 7.87
CA ASP A 30 6.79 -10.62 8.37
C ASP A 30 6.17 -11.97 8.03
N ALA A 31 4.85 -12.12 8.17
CA ALA A 31 4.15 -13.36 7.80
C ALA A 31 4.24 -13.63 6.29
N ILE A 32 4.10 -12.58 5.47
CA ILE A 32 4.27 -12.65 4.01
C ILE A 32 5.70 -13.07 3.66
N VAL A 33 6.72 -12.44 4.25
CA VAL A 33 8.13 -12.77 4.06
C VAL A 33 8.43 -14.20 4.49
N ASN A 34 7.96 -14.64 5.65
CA ASN A 34 8.18 -16.00 6.14
C ASN A 34 7.49 -17.07 5.27
N GLY A 35 6.40 -16.71 4.60
CA GLY A 35 5.60 -17.62 3.78
C GLY A 35 5.89 -17.59 2.27
N SER A 36 6.75 -16.70 1.81
CA SER A 36 7.02 -16.49 0.38
C SER A 36 8.47 -16.05 0.12
N THR A 37 8.76 -15.64 -1.11
CA THR A 37 10.05 -15.02 -1.50
C THR A 37 10.01 -13.50 -1.42
N ALA A 38 9.02 -12.94 -0.72
CA ALA A 38 8.90 -11.52 -0.48
C ALA A 38 10.04 -10.99 0.40
N VAL A 39 10.29 -9.69 0.28
CA VAL A 39 11.27 -8.95 1.09
C VAL A 39 10.59 -7.73 1.69
N PHE A 40 10.79 -7.51 2.98
CA PHE A 40 10.23 -6.36 3.69
C PHE A 40 11.35 -5.48 4.24
N VAL A 41 11.46 -4.25 3.72
CA VAL A 41 12.40 -3.23 4.20
C VAL A 41 11.64 -2.29 5.12
N ASP A 42 11.84 -2.45 6.42
CA ASP A 42 11.23 -1.59 7.44
C ASP A 42 11.83 -0.17 7.40
N GLU A 43 11.09 0.79 7.94
CA GLU A 43 11.58 2.14 8.21
C GLU A 43 12.75 2.08 9.20
N THR A 44 13.97 1.99 8.67
CA THR A 44 15.18 2.14 9.47
C THR A 44 15.36 3.61 9.80
N HIS A 45 15.05 3.96 11.05
CA HIS A 45 15.33 5.23 11.72
C HIS A 45 14.31 6.34 11.43
N GLY A 46 13.26 6.39 12.27
CA GLY A 46 12.12 7.33 12.25
C GLY A 46 12.44 8.82 12.46
N ALA A 47 13.50 9.32 11.84
CA ALA A 47 13.84 10.74 11.83
C ALA A 47 13.17 11.50 10.68
N THR A 48 12.70 10.84 9.61
CA THR A 48 12.17 11.58 8.46
C THR A 48 11.06 10.88 7.68
N LYS A 49 9.83 11.32 7.91
CA LYS A 49 8.62 10.89 7.19
C LYS A 49 8.63 11.34 5.73
N CYS A 50 8.24 10.46 4.80
CA CYS A 50 8.08 10.75 3.36
C CYS A 50 6.87 11.66 3.12
N ASN A 51 7.00 12.93 3.49
CA ASN A 51 5.93 13.90 3.36
C ASN A 51 5.89 14.54 1.98
N VAL A 52 4.69 14.91 1.57
CA VAL A 52 4.42 15.71 0.38
C VAL A 52 3.52 16.89 0.73
N ARG A 53 3.63 17.99 -0.02
CA ARG A 53 2.68 19.10 -0.02
C ARG A 53 1.84 19.07 -1.29
N PHE A 54 0.58 19.45 -1.18
CA PHE A 54 -0.35 19.53 -2.31
C PHE A 54 -1.57 20.37 -1.90
N ASP A 55 -2.41 20.71 -2.88
CA ASP A 55 -3.65 21.41 -2.64
C ASP A 55 -4.81 20.41 -2.47
N LEU A 56 -5.55 20.57 -1.36
CA LEU A 56 -6.79 19.84 -1.13
C LEU A 56 -7.85 20.19 -2.18
N THR A 57 -8.93 19.40 -2.26
CA THR A 57 -10.05 19.67 -3.19
C THR A 57 -10.65 21.07 -3.03
N ASP A 58 -10.55 21.67 -1.85
CA ASP A 58 -11.03 23.03 -1.56
C ASP A 58 -10.00 24.14 -1.88
N GLY A 59 -8.83 23.78 -2.42
CA GLY A 59 -7.73 24.69 -2.73
C GLY A 59 -6.80 25.00 -1.54
N THR A 60 -7.04 24.41 -0.37
CA THR A 60 -6.18 24.62 0.81
C THR A 60 -4.87 23.83 0.65
N GLN A 61 -3.74 24.53 0.74
CA GLN A 61 -2.44 23.86 0.78
C GLN A 61 -2.27 23.05 2.07
N THR A 62 -1.90 21.78 1.93
CA THR A 62 -1.71 20.87 3.06
C THR A 62 -0.38 20.12 2.95
N ARG A 63 -0.08 19.33 3.99
CA ARG A 63 1.05 18.43 4.08
C ARG A 63 0.63 17.14 4.78
N CYS A 64 0.96 16.01 4.19
CA CYS A 64 0.87 14.70 4.86
C CYS A 64 1.95 13.75 4.35
N GLU A 65 2.01 12.57 4.96
CA GLU A 65 2.84 11.46 4.48
C GLU A 65 2.26 10.92 3.17
N ILE A 66 3.09 10.40 2.27
CA ILE A 66 2.59 9.83 1.02
C ILE A 66 1.81 8.54 1.27
N ALA A 67 2.31 7.69 2.16
CA ALA A 67 1.65 6.51 2.74
C ALA A 67 2.53 5.93 3.87
N ASP A 68 2.01 4.95 4.60
CA ASP A 68 2.80 4.17 5.57
C ASP A 68 3.73 3.15 4.87
N LEU A 69 3.29 2.64 3.71
CA LEU A 69 3.95 1.55 2.97
C LEU A 69 3.89 1.78 1.45
N LEU A 70 4.93 1.32 0.76
CA LEU A 70 4.90 1.04 -0.67
C LEU A 70 5.01 -0.47 -0.91
N ILE A 71 4.00 -1.05 -1.54
CA ILE A 71 4.02 -2.44 -2.00
C ILE A 71 4.44 -2.45 -3.46
N ILE A 72 5.43 -3.27 -3.83
CA ILE A 72 5.79 -3.54 -5.22
C ILE A 72 5.73 -5.04 -5.47
N ALA A 73 4.87 -5.46 -6.40
CA ALA A 73 4.73 -6.85 -6.81
C ALA A 73 5.39 -7.09 -8.17
N ARG A 74 6.02 -8.25 -8.35
CA ARG A 74 6.65 -8.73 -9.60
C ARG A 74 5.98 -10.01 -10.07
N SER A 75 5.71 -10.13 -11.38
CA SER A 75 5.18 -11.34 -12.01
C SER A 75 5.78 -11.59 -13.39
N ASP A 76 5.89 -12.83 -13.86
CA ASP A 76 6.38 -13.14 -15.23
C ASP A 76 5.42 -12.72 -16.35
N ARG A 77 4.25 -12.19 -16.00
CA ARG A 77 3.25 -11.71 -16.96
C ARG A 77 3.21 -10.17 -16.97
N PRO A 78 3.11 -9.54 -18.15
CA PRO A 78 2.82 -8.11 -18.23
C PRO A 78 1.50 -7.75 -17.53
N PRO A 79 1.40 -6.61 -16.82
CA PRO A 79 2.50 -5.71 -16.49
C PRO A 79 3.47 -6.37 -15.51
N PHE A 80 4.76 -6.32 -15.79
CA PHE A 80 5.77 -7.06 -15.04
C PHE A 80 5.89 -6.64 -13.58
N LEU A 81 5.68 -5.36 -13.31
CA LEU A 81 5.69 -4.77 -11.98
C LEU A 81 4.37 -4.03 -11.72
N ARG A 82 3.87 -4.11 -10.49
CA ARG A 82 2.75 -3.32 -9.99
C ARG A 82 3.15 -2.65 -8.67
N ALA A 83 2.60 -1.47 -8.41
CA ALA A 83 2.89 -0.72 -7.19
C ALA A 83 1.64 -0.09 -6.56
N THR A 84 1.64 0.03 -5.24
CA THR A 84 0.64 0.81 -4.50
C THR A 84 1.24 1.43 -3.25
N PHE A 85 0.99 2.73 -3.06
CA PHE A 85 1.12 3.42 -1.79
C PHE A 85 -0.08 3.03 -0.91
N TRP A 86 0.21 2.30 0.15
CA TRP A 86 -0.77 1.62 0.98
C TRP A 86 -0.80 2.24 2.38
N GLN A 87 -1.91 2.89 2.71
CA GLN A 87 -2.13 3.51 4.01
C GLN A 87 -2.79 2.52 4.97
N ALA A 88 -2.12 2.19 6.07
CA ALA A 88 -2.66 1.34 7.12
C ALA A 88 -3.63 2.11 8.03
N LYS A 89 -4.69 1.42 8.44
CA LYS A 89 -5.70 1.88 9.40
C LYS A 89 -6.13 0.71 10.29
N LYS A 90 -6.56 1.02 11.51
CA LYS A 90 -7.07 0.03 12.46
C LYS A 90 -8.43 0.47 12.99
N VAL A 91 -9.39 -0.46 13.02
CA VAL A 91 -10.75 -0.20 13.50
C VAL A 91 -11.06 -1.05 14.71
N LYS A 92 -11.09 -0.45 15.90
CA LYS A 92 -11.37 -1.14 17.17
C LYS A 92 -12.79 -1.70 17.28
N VAL A 93 -13.76 -1.00 16.69
CA VAL A 93 -15.17 -1.42 16.65
C VAL A 93 -15.60 -1.31 15.19
N SER A 94 -15.51 -2.42 14.46
CA SER A 94 -16.01 -2.43 13.08
C SER A 94 -17.50 -2.71 13.11
N ASN A 95 -18.30 -1.82 12.52
CA ASN A 95 -19.70 -2.11 12.17
C ASN A 95 -19.76 -3.05 10.95
N TRP A 96 -18.88 -4.05 10.91
CA TRP A 96 -18.87 -5.06 9.86
C TRP A 96 -20.20 -5.81 9.94
N VAL A 97 -21.00 -5.70 8.89
CA VAL A 97 -22.17 -6.55 8.77
C VAL A 97 -21.70 -7.74 7.94
N ALA A 98 -21.71 -8.93 8.55
CA ALA A 98 -21.11 -10.17 8.04
C ALA A 98 -21.41 -10.44 6.55
N HIS A 99 -20.53 -11.16 5.84
CA HIS A 99 -20.82 -11.64 4.49
C HIS A 99 -22.17 -12.36 4.45
N GLY A 100 -23.10 -11.88 3.60
CA GLY A 100 -24.48 -12.38 3.54
C GLY A 100 -25.52 -11.53 4.28
N THR A 101 -25.11 -10.47 4.96
CA THR A 101 -26.02 -9.42 5.48
C THR A 101 -26.19 -8.30 4.44
N GLN A 102 -27.20 -7.44 4.63
CA GLN A 102 -27.52 -6.36 3.68
C GLN A 102 -26.44 -5.25 3.60
N ASP A 103 -25.48 -5.22 4.53
CA ASP A 103 -24.55 -4.10 4.70
C ASP A 103 -23.09 -4.56 4.57
N ARG A 104 -22.67 -4.85 3.34
CA ARG A 104 -21.30 -5.28 3.01
C ARG A 104 -20.30 -4.11 3.00
N HIS A 105 -20.16 -3.39 4.10
CA HIS A 105 -19.25 -2.25 4.18
C HIS A 105 -18.47 -2.17 5.49
N ILE A 106 -17.35 -1.44 5.44
CA ILE A 106 -16.49 -1.16 6.59
C ILE A 106 -16.32 0.33 6.70
N ASP A 107 -16.78 0.85 7.84
CA ASP A 107 -16.54 2.25 8.20
C ASP A 107 -15.28 2.36 9.04
N PHE A 108 -14.44 3.34 8.72
CA PHE A 108 -13.22 3.60 9.46
C PHE A 108 -12.86 5.08 9.44
N PRO A 109 -12.33 5.63 10.56
CA PRO A 109 -11.79 6.97 10.55
C PRO A 109 -10.47 7.00 9.76
N ALA A 110 -10.30 8.00 8.92
CA ALA A 110 -9.03 8.28 8.25
C ALA A 110 -8.79 9.78 8.19
N GLN A 111 -7.55 10.18 7.92
CA GLN A 111 -7.23 11.60 7.71
C GLN A 111 -7.72 12.03 6.33
N PHE A 112 -8.47 13.14 6.27
CA PHE A 112 -9.05 13.63 5.02
C PHE A 112 -7.98 13.90 3.96
N ASN A 113 -6.91 14.62 4.33
CA ASN A 113 -5.82 14.93 3.42
C ASN A 113 -5.16 13.65 2.85
N GLN A 114 -4.98 12.60 3.65
CA GLN A 114 -4.42 11.33 3.17
C GLN A 114 -5.34 10.66 2.13
N TRP A 115 -6.64 10.63 2.39
CA TRP A 115 -7.61 10.10 1.43
C TRP A 115 -7.67 10.95 0.16
N ASP A 116 -7.71 12.27 0.31
CA ASP A 116 -7.79 13.23 -0.79
C ASP A 116 -6.54 13.15 -1.70
N LEU A 117 -5.35 12.95 -1.10
CA LEU A 117 -4.10 12.68 -1.81
C LEU A 117 -4.16 11.40 -2.63
N LEU A 118 -4.49 10.26 -2.00
CA LEU A 118 -4.43 8.95 -2.64
C LEU A 118 -5.58 8.69 -3.62
N SER A 119 -6.74 9.32 -3.40
CA SER A 119 -7.90 9.19 -4.29
C SER A 119 -7.77 10.06 -5.54
N ARG A 120 -7.46 11.36 -5.39
CA ARG A 120 -7.41 12.29 -6.52
C ARG A 120 -6.06 12.34 -7.22
N ARG A 121 -4.99 11.93 -6.53
CA ARG A 121 -3.62 11.90 -7.05
C ARG A 121 -3.19 13.26 -7.63
N PRO A 122 -3.32 14.37 -6.87
CA PRO A 122 -2.96 15.70 -7.35
C PRO A 122 -1.45 15.82 -7.59
N THR A 123 -1.05 16.89 -8.27
CA THR A 123 0.35 17.33 -8.29
C THR A 123 0.86 17.54 -6.86
N ILE A 124 2.02 16.97 -6.55
CA ILE A 124 2.66 17.03 -5.24
C ILE A 124 3.98 17.81 -5.29
N GLN A 125 4.42 18.27 -4.12
CA GLN A 125 5.77 18.77 -3.90
C GLN A 125 6.41 17.94 -2.78
N GLY A 126 7.56 17.34 -3.07
CA GLY A 126 8.36 16.63 -2.07
C GLY A 126 8.76 17.51 -0.88
N VAL A 127 8.76 16.93 0.31
CA VAL A 127 9.37 17.53 1.50
C VAL A 127 10.66 16.80 1.78
N ARG A 128 11.79 17.50 1.56
CA ARG A 128 13.12 16.92 1.68
C ARG A 128 13.31 16.13 2.98
N PRO A 129 14.00 14.97 2.89
CA PRO A 129 14.73 14.49 1.73
C PRO A 129 13.90 13.65 0.74
N PHE A 130 12.62 13.41 1.02
CA PHE A 130 11.73 12.74 0.08
C PHE A 130 11.29 13.74 -1.01
N ASP A 131 11.88 13.63 -2.19
CA ASP A 131 11.70 14.57 -3.31
C ASP A 131 11.24 13.87 -4.59
N PRO A 132 10.00 13.33 -4.63
CA PRO A 132 9.43 12.70 -5.81
C PRO A 132 9.12 13.70 -6.93
N PRO A 133 9.04 13.24 -8.19
CA PRO A 133 8.44 14.01 -9.28
C PRO A 133 7.05 14.52 -8.89
N ALA A 134 6.75 15.76 -9.32
CA ALA A 134 5.52 16.43 -8.92
C ALA A 134 4.25 15.71 -9.41
N ASP A 135 4.34 15.01 -10.53
CA ASP A 135 3.28 14.24 -11.16
C ASP A 135 3.40 12.73 -10.86
N LEU A 136 4.14 12.32 -9.83
CA LEU A 136 4.36 10.89 -9.51
C LEU A 136 3.05 10.11 -9.43
N LEU A 137 2.08 10.57 -8.63
CA LEU A 137 0.80 9.86 -8.44
C LEU A 137 -0.12 9.96 -9.66
N GLU A 138 -0.12 11.12 -10.33
CA GLU A 138 -0.92 11.39 -11.54
C GLU A 138 -0.43 10.59 -12.76
N SER A 139 0.86 10.26 -12.82
CA SER A 139 1.48 9.53 -13.94
C SER A 139 0.95 8.10 -14.15
N PHE A 140 0.27 7.53 -13.15
CA PHE A 140 -0.31 6.19 -13.23
C PHE A 140 -1.68 6.21 -13.90
N GLN A 141 -1.90 5.32 -14.86
CA GLN A 141 -3.20 5.16 -15.52
C GLN A 141 -4.30 4.68 -14.57
N SER A 142 -3.94 3.91 -13.53
CA SER A 142 -4.88 3.33 -12.59
C SER A 142 -4.82 3.99 -11.22
N ALA A 143 -6.00 4.13 -10.60
CA ALA A 143 -6.17 4.63 -9.24
C ALA A 143 -5.55 3.73 -8.16
N SER A 144 -5.30 2.45 -8.49
CA SER A 144 -4.73 1.48 -7.55
C SER A 144 -3.33 1.82 -7.04
N ILE A 145 -2.67 2.83 -7.60
CA ILE A 145 -1.43 3.39 -7.02
C ILE A 145 -1.65 3.95 -5.61
N GLY A 146 -2.88 4.33 -5.23
CA GLY A 146 -3.23 4.77 -3.89
C GLY A 146 -4.29 3.86 -3.27
N SER A 147 -3.99 3.27 -2.11
CA SER A 147 -4.89 2.30 -1.46
C SER A 147 -4.85 2.39 0.06
N PHE A 148 -5.89 1.85 0.68
CA PHE A 148 -5.98 1.69 2.13
C PHE A 148 -6.00 0.21 2.52
N GLY A 149 -5.39 -0.06 3.66
CA GLY A 149 -5.39 -1.32 4.37
C GLY A 149 -6.01 -1.16 5.74
N VAL A 150 -7.18 -1.75 5.96
CA VAL A 150 -7.93 -1.58 7.20
C VAL A 150 -7.92 -2.88 7.98
N PHE A 151 -7.20 -2.90 9.10
CA PHE A 151 -7.20 -3.99 10.06
C PHE A 151 -8.44 -3.92 10.96
N TYR A 152 -9.14 -5.03 11.11
CA TYR A 152 -10.33 -5.13 11.96
C TYR A 152 -10.47 -6.54 12.55
N GLU A 153 -11.33 -6.69 13.56
CA GLU A 153 -11.67 -7.99 14.14
C GLU A 153 -13.03 -8.47 13.64
N ARG A 154 -13.10 -9.75 13.27
CA ARG A 154 -14.34 -10.43 12.90
C ARG A 154 -14.28 -11.88 13.36
N ASN A 155 -15.31 -12.32 14.07
CA ASN A 155 -15.39 -13.68 14.64
C ASN A 155 -14.13 -14.04 15.45
N ALA A 156 -13.62 -13.09 16.25
CA ALA A 156 -12.38 -13.22 17.04
C ALA A 156 -11.10 -13.48 16.22
N GLN A 157 -11.12 -13.17 14.92
CA GLN A 157 -9.94 -13.20 14.05
C GLN A 157 -9.63 -11.79 13.55
N ILE A 158 -8.33 -11.53 13.36
CA ILE A 158 -7.88 -10.31 12.71
C ILE A 158 -7.96 -10.50 11.20
N GLU A 159 -8.59 -9.54 10.55
CA GLU A 159 -8.79 -9.46 9.11
C GLU A 159 -8.20 -8.16 8.57
N VAL A 160 -8.01 -8.14 7.24
CA VAL A 160 -7.53 -6.97 6.50
C VAL A 160 -8.46 -6.72 5.35
N ALA A 161 -9.02 -5.51 5.30
CA ALA A 161 -9.68 -5.02 4.11
C ALA A 161 -8.73 -4.15 3.30
N HIS A 162 -8.62 -4.44 2.02
CA HIS A 162 -7.96 -3.60 1.04
C HIS A 162 -9.01 -2.87 0.20
N SER A 163 -8.79 -1.58 -0.04
CA SER A 163 -9.57 -0.80 -0.99
C SER A 163 -8.69 0.22 -1.68
N VAL A 164 -8.83 0.33 -3.00
CA VAL A 164 -8.31 1.47 -3.76
C VAL A 164 -8.97 2.75 -3.24
N ALA A 165 -8.16 3.80 -3.02
CA ALA A 165 -8.59 5.01 -2.31
C ALA A 165 -9.73 5.76 -3.02
N GLU A 166 -9.71 5.77 -4.36
CA GLU A 166 -10.76 6.39 -5.20
C GLU A 166 -12.14 5.77 -4.99
N PHE A 167 -12.21 4.50 -4.57
CA PHE A 167 -13.47 3.78 -4.38
C PHE A 167 -14.00 3.80 -2.94
N LEU A 168 -13.29 4.51 -2.05
CA LEU A 168 -13.78 4.80 -0.71
C LEU A 168 -14.76 5.97 -0.75
N SER A 169 -15.89 5.82 -0.07
CA SER A 169 -16.83 6.93 0.11
C SER A 169 -16.46 7.74 1.35
N CYS A 170 -16.43 9.07 1.24
CA CYS A 170 -16.17 9.97 2.36
C CYS A 170 -17.50 10.59 2.84
N SER A 171 -17.95 10.21 4.03
CA SER A 171 -19.26 10.65 4.56
C SER A 171 -19.31 12.13 4.95
N ASN A 172 -18.17 12.73 5.30
CA ASN A 172 -18.08 14.13 5.70
C ASN A 172 -16.74 14.76 5.28
N PRO A 173 -16.61 15.22 4.02
CA PRO A 173 -15.36 15.75 3.48
C PRO A 173 -14.90 17.09 4.11
N LYS A 174 -15.67 17.64 5.06
CA LYS A 174 -15.29 18.85 5.81
C LYS A 174 -14.61 18.54 7.15
N ALA A 175 -14.68 17.30 7.61
CA ALA A 175 -13.99 16.87 8.82
C ALA A 175 -12.50 16.63 8.51
N SER A 176 -11.61 16.92 9.46
CA SER A 176 -10.19 16.55 9.33
C SER A 176 -9.96 15.05 9.41
N ALA A 177 -10.80 14.35 10.16
CA ALA A 177 -10.81 12.90 10.31
C ALA A 177 -12.20 12.32 9.96
N PRO A 178 -12.58 12.30 8.66
CA PRO A 178 -13.85 11.74 8.23
C PRO A 178 -13.92 10.24 8.47
N THR A 179 -15.15 9.74 8.61
CA THR A 179 -15.42 8.32 8.43
C THR A 179 -15.46 8.02 6.93
N LEU A 180 -14.54 7.15 6.50
CA LEU A 180 -14.54 6.56 5.17
C LEU A 180 -15.27 5.23 5.20
N LEU A 181 -15.87 4.86 4.06
CA LEU A 181 -16.59 3.61 3.87
C LEU A 181 -15.94 2.81 2.73
N ALA A 182 -15.44 1.62 3.07
CA ALA A 182 -15.01 0.61 2.10
C ALA A 182 -16.21 -0.27 1.71
N ASN A 183 -16.57 -0.25 0.42
CA ASN A 183 -17.75 -0.94 -0.08
C ASN A 183 -17.39 -2.33 -0.62
N ALA A 184 -17.65 -3.39 0.14
CA ALA A 184 -17.38 -4.77 -0.29
C ALA A 184 -18.33 -5.26 -1.39
N TYR A 185 -19.38 -4.52 -1.77
CA TYR A 185 -20.09 -4.79 -3.03
C TYR A 185 -19.20 -4.60 -4.26
N LEU A 186 -18.05 -3.92 -4.11
CA LEU A 186 -17.09 -3.72 -5.19
C LEU A 186 -16.11 -4.89 -5.37
N GLU A 187 -16.13 -5.92 -4.52
CA GLU A 187 -15.23 -7.07 -4.64
C GLU A 187 -15.24 -7.80 -6.00
N PRO A 188 -16.40 -7.96 -6.69
CA PRO A 188 -16.43 -8.60 -8.00
C PRO A 188 -15.80 -7.75 -9.10
N TYR A 189 -15.64 -6.44 -8.87
CA TYR A 189 -15.18 -5.51 -9.89
C TYR A 189 -13.66 -5.51 -9.99
N ARG A 190 -13.20 -5.35 -11.23
CA ARG A 190 -11.78 -5.25 -11.57
C ARG A 190 -11.57 -4.06 -12.51
N MET A 191 -10.40 -3.44 -12.41
CA MET A 191 -9.99 -2.32 -13.25
C MET A 191 -8.58 -2.61 -13.79
N HIS A 192 -8.41 -2.80 -15.10
CA HIS A 192 -7.11 -3.18 -15.68
C HIS A 192 -6.47 -4.44 -15.03
N ASP A 193 -7.31 -5.46 -14.80
CA ASP A 193 -7.01 -6.70 -14.06
C ASP A 193 -6.70 -6.54 -12.56
N GLU A 194 -6.79 -5.32 -12.04
CA GLU A 194 -6.58 -5.00 -10.63
C GLU A 194 -7.86 -5.20 -9.85
N VAL A 195 -7.72 -5.70 -8.63
CA VAL A 195 -8.85 -5.76 -7.69
C VAL A 195 -9.05 -4.40 -7.04
N VAL A 196 -10.30 -3.99 -6.91
CA VAL A 196 -10.63 -2.70 -6.32
C VAL A 196 -10.81 -2.80 -4.81
N VAL A 197 -11.45 -3.88 -4.36
CA VAL A 197 -11.72 -4.14 -2.94
C VAL A 197 -11.50 -5.62 -2.63
N ARG A 198 -10.90 -5.91 -1.47
CA ARG A 198 -10.93 -7.22 -0.82
C ARG A 198 -11.26 -6.99 0.63
N SER A 199 -12.34 -7.58 1.11
CA SER A 199 -12.85 -7.28 2.44
C SER A 199 -12.17 -8.11 3.54
N GLU A 200 -11.42 -9.15 3.17
CA GLU A 200 -10.84 -10.12 4.10
C GLU A 200 -9.37 -10.41 3.79
N LEU A 201 -8.64 -10.90 4.80
CA LEU A 201 -7.20 -11.12 4.72
C LEU A 201 -6.81 -12.13 3.64
N GLU A 202 -7.45 -13.30 3.60
CA GLU A 202 -7.09 -14.36 2.65
C GLU A 202 -7.37 -13.96 1.19
N PRO A 203 -8.56 -13.42 0.84
CA PRO A 203 -8.80 -12.82 -0.48
C PRO A 203 -7.84 -11.68 -0.85
N PHE A 204 -7.41 -10.85 0.10
CA PHE A 204 -6.39 -9.83 -0.13
C PHE A 204 -5.03 -10.45 -0.47
N LEU A 205 -4.57 -11.40 0.35
CA LEU A 205 -3.31 -12.12 0.11
C LEU A 205 -3.34 -12.87 -1.22
N ALA A 206 -4.44 -13.54 -1.54
CA ALA A 206 -4.63 -14.21 -2.83
C ALA A 206 -4.51 -13.21 -3.99
N ALA A 207 -5.17 -12.05 -3.91
CA ALA A 207 -5.05 -11.02 -4.93
C ALA A 207 -3.63 -10.43 -5.03
N LEU A 208 -2.92 -10.30 -3.91
CA LEU A 208 -1.53 -9.84 -3.87
C LEU A 208 -0.60 -10.83 -4.59
N PHE A 209 -0.72 -12.12 -4.28
CA PHE A 209 0.09 -13.17 -4.92
C PHE A 209 -0.36 -13.51 -6.35
N ASP A 210 -1.62 -13.20 -6.72
CA ASP A 210 -2.09 -13.31 -8.11
C ASP A 210 -1.68 -12.10 -8.97
N HIS A 211 -0.89 -11.16 -8.42
CA HIS A 211 -0.44 -9.94 -9.09
C HIS A 211 -1.60 -9.02 -9.53
N GLN A 212 -2.58 -8.86 -8.66
CA GLN A 212 -3.80 -8.07 -8.91
C GLN A 212 -3.89 -6.82 -8.01
N ILE A 213 -2.90 -6.58 -7.15
CA ILE A 213 -2.84 -5.42 -6.27
C ILE A 213 -1.89 -4.37 -6.85
N GLY A 214 -2.37 -3.13 -6.94
CA GLY A 214 -1.58 -1.98 -7.36
C GLY A 214 -1.58 -1.71 -8.87
N ALA A 215 -1.21 -0.48 -9.21
CA ALA A 215 -1.16 0.01 -10.58
C ALA A 215 0.09 -0.49 -11.32
N ALA A 216 -0.04 -0.73 -12.63
CA ALA A 216 1.07 -1.13 -13.48
C ALA A 216 2.21 -0.10 -13.49
N LEU A 217 3.44 -0.55 -13.29
CA LEU A 217 4.64 0.23 -13.57
C LEU A 217 5.04 0.03 -15.03
N LEU A 218 5.41 1.13 -15.68
CA LEU A 218 5.81 1.18 -17.09
C LEU A 218 7.23 1.75 -17.20
N ASP A 219 8.12 1.01 -17.84
CA ASP A 219 9.53 1.41 -18.03
C ASP A 219 9.67 2.67 -18.88
N SER A 220 8.72 2.94 -19.77
CA SER A 220 8.68 4.15 -20.61
C SER A 220 8.34 5.44 -19.85
N THR A 221 7.86 5.35 -18.61
CA THR A 221 7.41 6.51 -17.82
C THR A 221 8.48 6.91 -16.79
N LEU A 222 8.98 8.15 -16.88
CA LEU A 222 10.08 8.64 -16.03
C LEU A 222 9.75 8.59 -14.52
N GLN A 223 8.50 8.87 -14.15
CA GLN A 223 8.02 8.84 -12.76
C GLN A 223 8.02 7.41 -12.21
N HIS A 224 7.67 6.43 -13.04
CA HIS A 224 7.73 5.01 -12.68
C HIS A 224 9.18 4.55 -12.54
N GLN A 225 10.06 4.97 -13.44
CA GLN A 225 11.51 4.72 -13.32
C GLN A 225 12.05 5.32 -12.02
N TRP A 226 11.67 6.56 -11.68
CA TRP A 226 12.03 7.19 -10.40
C TRP A 226 11.59 6.35 -9.21
N LEU A 227 10.34 5.86 -9.19
CA LEU A 227 9.82 5.03 -8.09
C LEU A 227 10.58 3.69 -7.97
N VAL A 228 10.92 3.08 -9.09
CA VAL A 228 11.73 1.84 -9.12
C VAL A 228 13.15 2.11 -8.62
N ASN A 229 13.79 3.19 -9.07
CA ASN A 229 15.12 3.59 -8.60
C ASN A 229 15.11 3.89 -7.10
N TYR A 230 14.07 4.59 -6.62
CA TYR A 230 13.82 4.86 -5.22
C TYR A 230 13.75 3.56 -4.41
N ALA A 231 12.90 2.63 -4.85
CA ALA A 231 12.70 1.36 -4.17
C ALA A 231 13.97 0.49 -4.16
N LYS A 232 14.71 0.44 -5.27
CA LYS A 232 15.97 -0.30 -5.37
C LYS A 232 17.04 0.25 -4.45
N ALA A 233 17.22 1.57 -4.40
CA ALA A 233 18.21 2.17 -3.51
C ALA A 233 17.85 1.96 -2.03
N LYS A 234 16.56 2.01 -1.67
CA LYS A 234 16.09 1.66 -0.33
C LYS A 234 16.30 0.18 0.01
N ALA A 235 16.07 -0.73 -0.93
CA ALA A 235 16.38 -2.15 -0.72
C ALA A 235 17.88 -2.40 -0.51
N ALA A 236 18.75 -1.65 -1.21
CA ALA A 236 20.20 -1.77 -1.06
C ALA A 236 20.72 -1.30 0.31
N SER A 237 20.00 -0.40 1.00
CA SER A 237 20.37 0.07 2.34
C SER A 237 19.85 -0.84 3.47
N GLY A 238 18.91 -1.76 3.20
CA GLY A 238 18.19 -2.59 4.18
C GLY A 238 18.96 -3.69 4.92
N GLY A 239 20.30 -3.78 4.80
CA GLY A 239 21.11 -4.81 5.46
C GLY A 239 21.13 -6.18 4.73
N GLN A 240 22.14 -7.01 5.01
CA GLN A 240 22.45 -8.21 4.21
C GLN A 240 21.41 -9.36 4.28
N SER A 241 20.53 -9.38 5.27
CA SER A 241 19.60 -10.50 5.52
C SER A 241 18.33 -10.49 4.65
N GLN A 242 18.17 -9.51 3.77
CA GLN A 242 16.95 -9.25 3.00
C GLN A 242 17.28 -8.83 1.56
N GLN A 243 18.08 -9.64 0.86
CA GLN A 243 18.44 -9.35 -0.52
C GLN A 243 17.29 -9.72 -1.48
N LEU A 244 16.85 -8.75 -2.26
CA LEU A 244 15.98 -8.99 -3.41
C LEU A 244 16.70 -9.85 -4.44
N PRO A 245 15.97 -10.71 -5.19
CA PRO A 245 16.50 -11.32 -6.40
C PRO A 245 17.12 -10.25 -7.32
N ALA A 246 18.29 -10.53 -7.88
CA ALA A 246 19.03 -9.57 -8.70
C ALA A 246 18.22 -9.10 -9.92
N ASP A 247 17.29 -9.94 -10.39
CA ASP A 247 16.41 -9.74 -11.53
C ASP A 247 15.04 -9.14 -11.16
N PHE A 248 14.80 -8.77 -9.89
CA PHE A 248 13.49 -8.29 -9.44
C PHE A 248 13.02 -7.05 -10.22
N PHE A 249 13.95 -6.16 -10.59
CA PHE A 249 13.67 -4.95 -11.37
C PHE A 249 14.05 -5.06 -12.85
N ASP A 250 14.31 -6.28 -13.35
CA ASP A 250 14.61 -6.46 -14.77
C ASP A 250 13.49 -5.91 -15.66
N GLY A 251 13.88 -5.28 -16.76
CA GLY A 251 12.98 -4.57 -17.66
C GLY A 251 12.78 -3.09 -17.34
N PHE A 252 13.36 -2.57 -16.25
CA PHE A 252 13.42 -1.13 -15.98
C PHE A 252 14.82 -0.58 -16.21
N ASN A 253 14.92 0.64 -16.76
CA ASN A 253 16.21 1.33 -16.86
C ASN A 253 16.60 1.93 -15.50
N VAL A 254 17.25 1.11 -14.67
CA VAL A 254 17.55 1.46 -13.26
C VAL A 254 18.84 2.26 -13.09
N ASN A 255 19.26 3.01 -14.13
CA ASN A 255 20.56 3.69 -14.17
C ASN A 255 20.54 5.15 -13.71
N GLN A 256 19.36 5.71 -13.42
CA GLN A 256 19.21 7.06 -12.88
C GLN A 256 18.85 6.97 -11.39
N VAL A 257 19.85 6.73 -10.55
CA VAL A 257 19.66 6.96 -9.10
C VAL A 257 19.34 8.45 -8.94
N PRO A 258 18.22 8.84 -8.29
CA PRO A 258 17.91 10.24 -8.05
C PRO A 258 19.12 10.95 -7.42
N ASP A 259 19.45 12.16 -7.88
CA ASP A 259 20.67 12.91 -7.54
C ASP A 259 20.91 13.08 -6.02
N SER A 260 19.90 12.83 -5.19
CA SER A 260 20.05 12.62 -3.76
C SER A 260 18.97 11.68 -3.23
N MET A 261 19.25 10.38 -3.19
CA MET A 261 18.44 9.44 -2.40
C MET A 261 18.79 9.62 -0.92
N PRO A 262 17.84 9.95 -0.03
CA PRO A 262 18.13 9.98 1.39
C PRO A 262 18.61 8.62 1.88
N ASP A 263 19.70 8.63 2.64
CA ASP A 263 20.10 7.48 3.46
C ASP A 263 19.03 7.10 4.52
N ARG A 264 18.04 7.98 4.75
CA ARG A 264 17.01 7.87 5.80
C ARG A 264 15.70 8.52 5.37
N ASP A 265 14.70 7.71 5.10
CA ASP A 265 13.32 8.17 4.94
C ASP A 265 12.29 7.15 5.45
N GLY A 266 11.05 7.64 5.59
CA GLY A 266 10.05 7.06 6.49
C GLY A 266 9.15 5.97 5.91
N LEU A 267 9.26 5.68 4.61
CA LEU A 267 8.31 4.82 3.92
C LEU A 267 8.74 3.34 3.99
N SER A 268 7.96 2.45 4.61
CA SER A 268 8.30 1.02 4.57
C SER A 268 8.08 0.45 3.17
N LEU A 269 8.85 -0.57 2.75
CA LEU A 269 8.68 -1.23 1.45
C LEU A 269 8.43 -2.73 1.60
N LEU A 270 7.41 -3.24 0.91
CA LEU A 270 7.17 -4.67 0.76
C LEU A 270 7.30 -5.05 -0.71
N PHE A 271 8.28 -5.88 -1.01
CA PHE A 271 8.50 -6.47 -2.33
C PHE A 271 7.92 -7.86 -2.36
N VAL A 272 7.03 -8.15 -3.32
CA VAL A 272 6.39 -9.46 -3.46
C VAL A 272 6.73 -10.04 -4.82
N ASP A 273 7.46 -11.16 -4.83
CA ASP A 273 7.74 -11.88 -6.06
C ASP A 273 6.73 -13.02 -6.25
N THR A 274 5.84 -12.88 -7.22
CA THR A 274 4.75 -13.83 -7.54
C THR A 274 5.16 -14.88 -8.56
N ARG A 275 6.41 -14.85 -9.04
CA ARG A 275 6.93 -15.86 -9.99
C ARG A 275 7.15 -17.22 -9.34
N LEU A 276 7.33 -17.22 -8.01
CA LEU A 276 7.72 -18.37 -7.21
C LEU A 276 6.64 -18.81 -6.21
N SER A 277 5.45 -18.22 -6.30
CA SER A 277 4.29 -18.49 -5.42
C SER A 277 3.44 -19.65 -5.88
#